data_AF-A0A0A0LHW2-F1
#
_entry.id   AF-A0A0A0LHW2-F1
#
_cell.length_a   1.000
_cell.length_b   1.000
_cell.length_c   1.000
_cell.angle_alpha   90.00
_cell.angle_beta   90.00
_cell.angle_gamma   90.00
#
_symmetry.space_group_name_H-M   'P 1'
#
loop_
_entity.id
_entity.type
_entity.pdbx_description
1 polymer ?
#
loop_
_entity_poly.entity_id
_entity_poly.type
_entity_poly.pdbx_seq_one_letter_code
_entity_poly.pdbx_strand_id
1 'polypeptide(L)'
;MVERNRYLSTFHSKGNFSECRSVALMLLQKGKEKCTNRNCSVGSIYTPKLRGKFLATENFFYTSKFFGLGSRAFLSDLMVAGEEFCGQDWLKLKERYKLLEEEDLLRYCFSSAYIVALLHDSLGIELEDQSITAATQVQNIPLDWALGAFILQSTAAIEAEPEQWDWIVAIFGYELPSKFSLVAVSILLLFIAWSVSKWRKPQLKTIYDLEKGRYIVTRVTKS
;
A
#
# COMPACT_ATOMS: atom_id res chain seq x y z
N MET A 1 -29.87 10.60 -34.81
CA MET A 1 -29.49 11.24 -33.53
C MET A 1 -30.66 12.07 -32.96
N VAL A 2 -31.89 11.52 -32.85
CA VAL A 2 -33.09 12.31 -32.46
C VAL A 2 -33.98 11.57 -31.43
N GLU A 3 -33.52 10.47 -30.82
CA GLU A 3 -34.39 9.64 -29.93
C GLU A 3 -34.02 9.63 -28.45
N ARG A 4 -32.86 10.16 -28.03
CA ARG A 4 -32.47 10.14 -26.60
C ARG A 4 -33.19 11.20 -25.74
N ASN A 5 -33.79 12.21 -26.35
CA ASN A 5 -34.36 13.36 -25.62
C ASN A 5 -35.85 13.24 -25.23
N ARG A 6 -36.56 12.16 -25.59
CA ARG A 6 -37.99 12.00 -25.25
C ARG A 6 -38.27 11.28 -23.92
N TYR A 7 -37.26 10.68 -23.28
CA TYR A 7 -37.41 9.93 -22.03
C TYR A 7 -36.84 10.64 -20.79
N LEU A 8 -36.42 11.89 -20.91
CA LEU A 8 -36.39 12.81 -19.76
C LEU A 8 -37.82 13.25 -19.49
N SER A 9 -38.68 12.29 -19.10
CA SER A 9 -39.89 12.67 -18.38
C SER A 9 -39.45 13.52 -17.19
N THR A 10 -40.20 14.56 -16.89
CA THR A 10 -40.03 15.47 -15.75
C THR A 10 -39.91 14.70 -14.44
N PHE A 11 -38.71 14.17 -14.17
CA PHE A 11 -38.40 13.48 -12.94
C PHE A 11 -38.13 14.56 -11.90
N HIS A 12 -39.18 14.94 -11.19
CA HIS A 12 -39.06 15.85 -10.06
C HIS A 12 -38.36 15.09 -8.93
N SER A 13 -37.09 15.41 -8.70
CA SER A 13 -36.38 14.96 -7.50
C SER A 13 -37.07 15.55 -6.27
N LYS A 14 -37.44 14.67 -5.33
CA LYS A 14 -38.10 15.08 -4.08
C LYS A 14 -37.13 15.44 -2.95
N GLY A 15 -35.86 15.03 -3.08
CA GLY A 15 -34.87 15.27 -2.03
C GLY A 15 -35.17 14.55 -0.71
N ASN A 16 -35.65 13.30 -0.75
CA ASN A 16 -36.01 12.53 0.44
C ASN A 16 -34.98 11.44 0.74
N PHE A 17 -34.20 11.62 1.81
CA PHE A 17 -33.16 10.67 2.22
C PHE A 17 -33.73 9.29 2.58
N SER A 18 -34.81 9.23 3.37
CA SER A 18 -35.41 7.97 3.83
C SER A 18 -35.96 7.13 2.68
N GLU A 19 -36.59 7.78 1.69
CA GLU A 19 -37.06 7.14 0.45
C GLU A 19 -35.85 6.67 -0.39
N CYS A 20 -34.81 7.50 -0.52
CA CYS A 20 -33.58 7.14 -1.22
C CYS A 20 -32.88 5.91 -0.58
N ARG A 21 -32.77 5.89 0.75
CA ARG A 21 -32.19 4.77 1.53
C ARG A 21 -33.01 3.50 1.35
N SER A 22 -34.33 3.61 1.38
CA SER A 22 -35.25 2.48 1.17
C SER A 22 -35.11 1.90 -0.23
N VAL A 23 -35.00 2.75 -1.26
CA VAL A 23 -34.75 2.32 -2.65
C VAL A 23 -33.36 1.71 -2.81
N ALA A 24 -32.33 2.29 -2.21
CA ALA A 24 -30.98 1.72 -2.19
C ALA A 24 -30.97 0.32 -1.55
N LEU A 25 -31.69 0.13 -0.45
CA LEU A 25 -31.84 -1.17 0.20
C LEU A 25 -32.54 -2.20 -0.70
N MET A 26 -33.61 -1.80 -1.41
CA MET A 26 -34.25 -2.68 -2.40
C MET A 26 -33.29 -3.12 -3.50
N LEU A 27 -32.42 -2.22 -3.97
CA LEU A 27 -31.39 -2.57 -4.96
C LEU A 27 -30.39 -3.59 -4.39
N LEU A 28 -29.92 -3.37 -3.15
CA LEU A 28 -29.01 -4.28 -2.46
C LEU A 28 -29.64 -5.66 -2.19
N GLN A 29 -30.95 -5.72 -1.96
CA GLN A 29 -31.67 -6.96 -1.67
C GLN A 29 -32.19 -7.67 -2.93
N LYS A 30 -32.00 -7.11 -4.12
CA LYS A 30 -32.46 -7.72 -5.37
C LYS A 30 -31.86 -9.11 -5.54
N GLY A 31 -32.71 -10.14 -5.70
CA GLY A 31 -32.28 -11.52 -5.84
C GLY A 31 -32.13 -12.28 -4.52
N LYS A 32 -32.41 -11.64 -3.38
CA LYS A 32 -32.30 -12.27 -2.05
C LYS A 32 -33.25 -13.46 -1.86
N GLU A 33 -34.34 -13.52 -2.60
CA GLU A 33 -35.25 -14.67 -2.64
C GLU A 33 -34.57 -15.97 -3.10
N LYS A 34 -33.43 -15.88 -3.80
CA LYS A 34 -32.63 -17.02 -4.26
C LYS A 34 -31.54 -17.44 -3.28
N CYS A 35 -31.47 -16.81 -2.10
CA CYS A 35 -30.48 -17.16 -1.08
C CYS A 35 -30.75 -18.57 -0.54
N THR A 36 -29.81 -19.48 -0.74
CA THR A 36 -29.86 -20.86 -0.21
C THR A 36 -29.16 -21.00 1.15
N ASN A 37 -28.43 -19.96 1.57
CA ASN A 37 -27.68 -19.94 2.83
C ASN A 37 -28.52 -19.36 3.96
N ARG A 38 -28.11 -19.60 5.22
CA ARG A 38 -28.82 -19.07 6.40
C ARG A 38 -28.88 -17.55 6.44
N ASN A 39 -27.87 -16.86 5.90
CA ASN A 39 -27.79 -15.41 5.91
C ASN A 39 -27.19 -14.87 4.60
N CYS A 40 -27.92 -13.98 3.93
CA CYS A 40 -27.44 -13.21 2.78
C CYS A 40 -27.73 -11.73 3.00
N SER A 41 -26.69 -10.88 2.92
CA SER A 41 -26.83 -9.45 3.12
C SER A 41 -27.08 -8.71 1.80
N VAL A 42 -26.37 -9.08 0.73
CA VAL A 42 -26.47 -8.45 -0.60
C VAL A 42 -26.91 -9.48 -1.63
N GLY A 43 -28.11 -9.31 -2.17
CA GLY A 43 -28.76 -10.27 -3.05
C GLY A 43 -28.78 -11.68 -2.45
N SER A 44 -28.35 -12.67 -3.24
CA SER A 44 -28.26 -14.07 -2.84
C SER A 44 -26.88 -14.48 -2.32
N ILE A 45 -25.98 -13.54 -2.04
CA ILE A 45 -24.59 -13.82 -1.63
C ILE A 45 -24.57 -14.10 -0.13
N TYR A 46 -24.01 -15.25 0.27
CA TYR A 46 -23.79 -15.57 1.69
C TYR A 46 -22.95 -14.50 2.37
N THR A 47 -23.38 -14.06 3.55
CA THR A 47 -22.65 -13.07 4.33
C THR A 47 -22.52 -13.53 5.79
N PRO A 48 -21.30 -13.78 6.28
CA PRO A 48 -21.09 -14.11 7.68
C PRO A 48 -21.36 -12.89 8.56
N LYS A 49 -21.60 -13.12 9.86
CA LYS A 49 -21.68 -12.01 10.83
C LYS A 49 -20.33 -11.29 10.85
N LEU A 50 -20.34 -9.99 10.56
CA LEU A 50 -19.15 -9.16 10.58
C LEU A 50 -18.58 -9.08 12.00
N ARG A 51 -17.25 -9.18 12.10
CA ARG A 51 -16.50 -9.11 13.37
C ARG A 51 -15.15 -8.44 13.11
N GLY A 52 -14.70 -7.64 14.07
CA GLY A 52 -13.40 -6.96 14.00
C GLY A 52 -13.55 -5.50 13.57
N LYS A 53 -12.42 -4.91 13.14
CA LYS A 53 -12.34 -3.53 12.67
C LYS A 53 -12.18 -3.53 11.16
N PHE A 54 -12.86 -2.63 10.47
CA PHE A 54 -12.85 -2.52 9.02
C PHE A 54 -12.35 -1.13 8.60
N LEU A 55 -11.64 -1.11 7.48
CA LEU A 55 -11.31 0.13 6.79
C LEU A 55 -12.29 0.30 5.64
N ALA A 56 -12.94 1.45 5.58
CA ALA A 56 -13.84 1.84 4.50
C ALA A 56 -13.13 2.86 3.60
N THR A 57 -12.72 2.43 2.41
CA THR A 57 -11.96 3.27 1.47
C THR A 57 -12.87 3.89 0.40
N GLU A 58 -12.28 4.64 -0.54
CA GLU A 58 -12.96 5.24 -1.69
C GLU A 58 -14.20 6.05 -1.31
N ASN A 59 -15.35 5.77 -1.91
CA ASN A 59 -16.57 6.55 -1.73
C ASN A 59 -17.05 6.62 -0.27
N PHE A 60 -16.73 5.64 0.58
CA PHE A 60 -17.02 5.74 2.01
C PHE A 60 -16.25 6.91 2.65
N PHE A 61 -14.95 7.03 2.32
CA PHE A 61 -14.12 8.13 2.78
C PHE A 61 -14.51 9.47 2.15
N TYR A 62 -14.65 9.54 0.83
CA TYR A 62 -14.94 10.81 0.16
C TYR A 62 -16.34 11.35 0.51
N THR A 63 -17.33 10.49 0.73
CA THR A 63 -18.66 10.91 1.19
C THR A 63 -18.59 11.43 2.63
N SER A 64 -17.94 10.70 3.54
CA SER A 64 -17.74 11.15 4.92
C SER A 64 -17.00 12.49 4.97
N LYS A 65 -15.91 12.62 4.22
CA LYS A 65 -15.12 13.85 4.09
C LYS A 65 -15.93 15.02 3.53
N PHE A 66 -16.78 14.78 2.54
CA PHE A 66 -17.66 15.81 1.97
C PHE A 66 -18.58 16.42 3.03
N PHE A 67 -19.14 15.59 3.91
CA PHE A 67 -19.98 16.04 5.02
C PHE A 67 -19.19 16.59 6.23
N GLY A 68 -17.86 16.70 6.12
CA GLY A 68 -17.02 17.16 7.22
C GLY A 68 -16.94 16.19 8.40
N LEU A 69 -17.28 14.91 8.17
CA LEU A 69 -17.27 13.89 9.20
C LEU A 69 -15.85 13.35 9.43
N GLY A 70 -15.56 13.00 10.68
CA GLY A 70 -14.28 12.39 11.05
C GLY A 70 -14.13 10.97 10.50
N SER A 71 -12.90 10.46 10.47
CA SER A 71 -12.61 9.11 9.97
C SER A 71 -13.29 7.98 10.77
N ARG A 72 -13.72 8.24 12.01
CA ARG A 72 -14.47 7.32 12.87
C ARG A 72 -15.86 7.86 13.25
N ALA A 73 -16.44 8.70 12.40
CA ALA A 73 -17.81 9.15 12.61
C ALA A 73 -18.77 7.95 12.60
N PHE A 74 -19.86 8.08 13.36
CA PHE A 74 -20.89 7.06 13.42
C PHE A 74 -21.72 7.03 12.14
N LEU A 75 -22.37 5.91 11.86
CA LEU A 75 -23.32 5.84 10.74
C LEU A 75 -24.53 6.74 10.99
N SER A 76 -24.90 6.98 12.24
CA SER A 76 -25.92 7.96 12.62
C SER A 76 -25.52 9.39 12.26
N ASP A 77 -24.25 9.78 12.40
CA ASP A 77 -23.77 11.10 11.97
C ASP A 77 -23.91 11.28 10.44
N LEU A 78 -23.55 10.25 9.68
CA LEU A 78 -23.71 10.24 8.21
C LEU A 78 -25.19 10.27 7.80
N MET A 79 -26.05 9.59 8.55
CA MET A 79 -27.49 9.59 8.33
C MET A 79 -28.08 10.99 8.52
N VAL A 80 -27.74 11.69 9.60
CA VAL A 80 -28.19 13.06 9.87
C VAL A 80 -27.68 14.02 8.79
N ALA A 81 -26.39 13.93 8.41
CA ALA A 81 -25.82 14.78 7.36
C ALA A 81 -26.48 14.53 6.00
N GLY A 82 -26.78 13.26 5.68
CA GLY A 82 -27.50 12.87 4.47
C GLY A 82 -28.94 13.39 4.44
N GLU A 83 -29.66 13.31 5.56
CA GLU A 83 -31.02 13.87 5.70
C GLU A 83 -31.04 15.38 5.47
N GLU A 84 -30.12 16.12 6.10
CA GLU A 84 -30.02 17.57 5.90
C GLU A 84 -29.71 17.89 4.43
N PHE A 85 -28.73 17.22 3.84
CA PHE A 85 -28.27 17.51 2.48
C PHE A 85 -29.30 17.16 1.42
N CYS A 86 -29.88 15.95 1.49
CA CYS A 86 -30.88 15.50 0.51
C CYS A 86 -32.10 16.41 0.47
N GLY A 87 -32.51 16.96 1.62
CA GLY A 87 -33.68 17.84 1.75
C GLY A 87 -33.46 19.28 1.27
N GLN A 88 -32.26 19.66 0.86
CA GLN A 88 -31.98 21.03 0.42
C GLN A 88 -32.43 21.29 -1.01
N ASP A 89 -32.76 22.56 -1.28
CA ASP A 89 -32.99 23.04 -2.63
C ASP A 89 -31.72 22.96 -3.49
N TRP A 90 -31.87 22.45 -4.71
CA TRP A 90 -30.74 22.22 -5.61
C TRP A 90 -29.97 23.50 -5.95
N LEU A 91 -30.66 24.63 -6.17
CA LEU A 91 -29.99 25.88 -6.50
C LEU A 91 -29.17 26.40 -5.33
N LYS A 92 -29.67 26.24 -4.10
CA LYS A 92 -28.91 26.56 -2.88
C LYS A 92 -27.68 25.68 -2.69
N LEU A 93 -27.80 24.38 -2.98
CA LEU A 93 -26.66 23.46 -2.93
C LEU A 93 -25.59 23.88 -3.93
N LYS A 94 -25.96 24.18 -5.17
CA LYS A 94 -25.01 24.67 -6.18
C LYS A 94 -24.36 25.98 -5.78
N GLU A 95 -25.10 26.85 -5.12
CA GLU A 95 -24.55 28.10 -4.62
C GLU A 95 -23.56 27.89 -3.46
N ARG A 96 -23.85 26.95 -2.56
CA ARG A 96 -22.98 26.61 -1.44
C ARG A 96 -21.69 25.91 -1.91
N TYR A 97 -21.81 25.04 -2.91
CA TYR A 97 -20.74 24.17 -3.40
C TYR A 97 -20.26 24.53 -4.81
N LYS A 98 -20.10 25.84 -5.10
CA LYS A 98 -19.71 26.37 -6.43
C LYS A 98 -18.40 25.83 -7.00
N LEU A 99 -17.51 25.30 -6.15
CA LEU A 99 -16.20 24.77 -6.55
C LEU A 99 -16.23 23.28 -6.88
N LEU A 100 -17.34 22.59 -6.64
CA LEU A 100 -17.52 21.19 -6.97
C LEU A 100 -18.24 21.07 -8.30
N GLU A 101 -17.81 20.09 -9.11
CA GLU A 101 -18.51 19.75 -10.35
C GLU A 101 -19.94 19.29 -10.03
N GLU A 102 -20.91 19.75 -10.83
CA GLU A 102 -22.33 19.47 -10.59
C GLU A 102 -22.61 17.95 -10.56
N GLU A 103 -21.88 17.18 -11.39
CA GLU A 103 -21.96 15.71 -11.42
C GLU A 103 -21.53 15.04 -10.12
N ASP A 104 -20.52 15.59 -9.43
CA ASP A 104 -20.07 15.07 -8.14
C ASP A 104 -21.06 15.44 -7.04
N LEU A 105 -21.57 16.68 -7.07
CA LEU A 105 -22.54 17.16 -6.10
C LEU A 105 -23.84 16.34 -6.12
N LEU A 106 -24.30 15.92 -7.31
CA LEU A 106 -25.49 15.08 -7.49
C LEU A 106 -25.37 13.71 -6.79
N ARG A 107 -24.14 13.22 -6.56
CA ARG A 107 -23.92 11.87 -6.04
C ARG A 107 -24.08 11.80 -4.52
N TYR A 108 -23.83 12.88 -3.77
CA TYR A 108 -23.70 12.78 -2.30
C TYR A 108 -24.98 12.42 -1.55
N CYS A 109 -26.16 12.82 -2.04
CA CYS A 109 -27.43 12.39 -1.46
C CYS A 109 -27.59 10.86 -1.62
N PHE A 110 -27.35 10.34 -2.82
CA PHE A 110 -27.40 8.90 -3.06
C PHE A 110 -26.30 8.15 -2.30
N SER A 111 -25.07 8.66 -2.29
CA SER A 111 -23.94 8.02 -1.62
C SER A 111 -24.17 7.89 -0.12
N SER A 112 -24.64 8.94 0.57
CA SER A 112 -24.96 8.86 2.00
C SER A 112 -26.06 7.83 2.28
N ALA A 113 -27.16 7.88 1.54
CA ALA A 113 -28.26 6.94 1.69
C ALA A 113 -27.84 5.49 1.40
N TYR A 114 -27.06 5.27 0.35
CA TYR A 114 -26.54 3.96 -0.05
C TYR A 114 -25.56 3.39 0.98
N ILE A 115 -24.64 4.21 1.52
CA ILE A 115 -23.69 3.76 2.54
C ILE A 115 -24.43 3.28 3.79
N VAL A 116 -25.43 4.02 4.26
CA VAL A 116 -26.24 3.63 5.43
C VAL A 116 -27.04 2.35 5.11
N ALA A 117 -27.68 2.28 3.94
CA ALA A 117 -28.40 1.07 3.51
C ALA A 117 -27.50 -0.18 3.42
N LEU A 118 -26.27 -0.02 2.96
CA LEU A 118 -25.32 -1.11 2.84
C LEU A 118 -24.78 -1.55 4.20
N LEU A 119 -24.22 -0.63 4.98
CA LEU A 119 -23.53 -0.97 6.22
C LEU A 119 -24.50 -1.35 7.33
N HIS A 120 -25.55 -0.55 7.54
CA HIS A 120 -26.51 -0.79 8.62
C HIS A 120 -27.59 -1.79 8.20
N ASP A 121 -28.39 -1.46 7.18
CA ASP A 121 -29.61 -2.22 6.87
C ASP A 121 -29.33 -3.59 6.25
N SER A 122 -28.24 -3.72 5.49
CA SER A 122 -27.89 -4.95 4.77
C SER A 122 -26.85 -5.78 5.53
N LEU A 123 -25.75 -5.17 5.97
CA LEU A 123 -24.63 -5.85 6.64
C LEU A 123 -24.78 -5.94 8.17
N GLY A 124 -25.72 -5.20 8.77
CA GLY A 124 -26.04 -5.31 10.20
C GLY A 124 -25.03 -4.66 11.14
N ILE A 125 -24.29 -3.65 10.68
CA ILE A 125 -23.42 -2.82 11.53
C ILE A 125 -24.31 -1.85 12.32
N GLU A 126 -24.14 -1.74 13.63
CA GLU A 126 -24.94 -0.83 14.45
C GLU A 126 -24.66 0.64 14.09
N LEU A 127 -25.65 1.54 14.28
CA LEU A 127 -25.48 2.94 13.88
C LEU A 127 -24.35 3.64 14.67
N GLU A 128 -24.21 3.25 15.94
CA GLU A 128 -23.22 3.76 16.89
C GLU A 128 -21.95 2.86 16.96
N ASP A 129 -21.73 2.00 15.98
CA ASP A 129 -20.56 1.12 15.92
C ASP A 129 -19.29 1.88 15.49
N GLN A 130 -18.18 1.71 16.23
CA GLN A 130 -16.88 2.32 15.94
C GLN A 130 -15.89 1.38 15.23
N SER A 131 -16.35 0.22 14.76
CA SER A 131 -15.54 -0.76 14.05
C SER A 131 -15.13 -0.29 12.66
N ILE A 132 -15.86 0.65 12.06
CA ILE A 132 -15.55 1.21 10.75
C ILE A 132 -14.66 2.43 10.88
N THR A 133 -13.56 2.47 10.13
CA THR A 133 -12.73 3.66 9.96
C THR A 133 -12.61 4.00 8.48
N ALA A 134 -13.10 5.18 8.10
CA ALA A 134 -12.98 5.70 6.76
C ALA A 134 -11.54 6.19 6.50
N ALA A 135 -10.87 5.65 5.48
CA ALA A 135 -9.48 5.99 5.17
C ALA A 135 -9.13 5.67 3.71
N THR A 136 -8.33 6.53 3.08
CA THR A 136 -7.72 6.30 1.76
C THR A 136 -6.26 5.81 1.84
N GLN A 137 -5.66 5.85 3.02
CA GLN A 137 -4.27 5.45 3.22
C GLN A 137 -4.01 5.00 4.67
N VAL A 138 -2.97 4.17 4.84
CA VAL A 138 -2.44 3.75 6.13
C VAL A 138 -0.95 4.00 6.14
N GLN A 139 -0.43 4.79 7.10
CA GLN A 139 1.00 5.14 7.17
C GLN A 139 1.55 5.72 5.84
N ASN A 140 0.77 6.60 5.18
CA ASN A 140 1.06 7.17 3.86
C ASN A 140 1.11 6.17 2.69
N ILE A 141 0.65 4.94 2.90
CA ILE A 141 0.49 3.94 1.84
C ILE A 141 -0.98 3.97 1.38
N PRO A 142 -1.26 4.24 0.09
CA PRO A 142 -2.62 4.22 -0.45
C PRO A 142 -3.30 2.87 -0.24
N LEU A 143 -4.57 2.90 0.18
CA LEU A 143 -5.38 1.71 0.41
C LEU A 143 -6.23 1.42 -0.82
N ASP A 144 -5.71 0.58 -1.71
CA ASP A 144 -6.41 0.18 -2.93
C ASP A 144 -6.09 -1.28 -3.30
N TRP A 145 -7.01 -1.95 -4.00
CA TRP A 145 -6.83 -3.33 -4.47
C TRP A 145 -5.62 -3.46 -5.40
N ALA A 146 -5.26 -2.38 -6.11
CA ALA A 146 -4.13 -2.35 -7.03
C ALA A 146 -2.80 -2.68 -6.32
N LEU A 147 -2.60 -2.21 -5.08
CA LEU A 147 -1.41 -2.53 -4.31
C LEU A 147 -1.36 -4.02 -3.95
N GLY A 148 -2.49 -4.60 -3.55
CA GLY A 148 -2.58 -6.04 -3.26
C GLY A 148 -2.33 -6.90 -4.51
N ALA A 149 -2.87 -6.50 -5.66
CA ALA A 149 -2.63 -7.17 -6.94
C ALA A 149 -1.15 -7.10 -7.35
N PHE A 150 -0.52 -5.94 -7.17
CA PHE A 150 0.92 -5.77 -7.43
C PHE A 150 1.78 -6.69 -6.54
N ILE A 151 1.49 -6.74 -5.23
CA ILE A 151 2.19 -7.63 -4.30
C ILE A 151 2.04 -9.08 -4.74
N LEU A 152 0.80 -9.53 -4.99
CA LEU A 152 0.52 -10.91 -5.42
C LEU A 152 1.28 -11.29 -6.70
N GLN A 153 1.27 -10.40 -7.70
CA GLN A 153 1.97 -10.62 -8.97
C GLN A 153 3.49 -10.65 -8.79
N SER A 154 4.03 -9.77 -7.94
CA SER A 154 5.46 -9.69 -7.68
C SER A 154 5.97 -10.91 -6.91
N THR A 155 5.24 -11.36 -5.89
CA THR A 155 5.60 -12.56 -5.13
C THR A 155 5.50 -13.82 -5.98
N ALA A 156 4.47 -13.94 -6.83
CA ALA A 156 4.34 -15.06 -7.76
C ALA A 156 5.49 -15.09 -8.79
N ALA A 157 5.94 -13.92 -9.26
CA ALA A 157 7.10 -13.83 -10.15
C ALA A 157 8.41 -14.21 -9.45
N ILE A 158 8.57 -13.86 -8.17
CA ILE A 158 9.73 -14.26 -7.35
C ILE A 158 9.74 -15.77 -7.13
N GLU A 159 8.59 -16.39 -6.86
CA GLU A 159 8.47 -17.84 -6.66
C GLU A 159 8.61 -18.65 -7.97
N ALA A 160 8.21 -18.08 -9.10
CA ALA A 160 8.32 -18.70 -10.43
C ALA A 160 9.75 -18.64 -11.02
N GLU A 161 10.65 -17.84 -10.44
CA GLU A 161 12.07 -17.75 -10.80
C GLU A 161 12.97 -18.24 -9.64
N PRO A 162 12.96 -19.54 -9.27
CA PRO A 162 13.85 -20.05 -8.23
C PRO A 162 15.34 -19.98 -8.64
N GLU A 163 15.64 -19.93 -9.94
CA GLU A 163 17.00 -20.16 -10.45
C GLU A 163 17.96 -18.95 -10.31
N GLN A 164 17.45 -17.75 -10.03
CA GLN A 164 18.31 -16.56 -9.90
C GLN A 164 18.99 -16.46 -8.51
N TRP A 165 18.51 -17.17 -7.48
CA TRP A 165 19.17 -17.22 -6.17
C TRP A 165 20.06 -18.46 -5.99
N ASP A 166 19.90 -19.47 -6.84
CA ASP A 166 20.71 -20.69 -6.80
C ASP A 166 22.20 -20.41 -7.04
N TRP A 167 22.57 -19.49 -7.95
CA TRP A 167 23.99 -19.13 -8.13
C TRP A 167 24.56 -18.35 -6.93
N ILE A 168 23.74 -17.55 -6.24
CA ILE A 168 24.17 -16.81 -5.04
C ILE A 168 24.37 -17.80 -3.88
N VAL A 169 23.39 -18.68 -3.64
CA VAL A 169 23.50 -19.73 -2.62
C VAL A 169 24.59 -20.74 -2.97
N ALA A 170 24.84 -21.03 -4.25
CA ALA A 170 25.95 -21.88 -4.68
C ALA A 170 27.33 -21.25 -4.47
N ILE A 171 27.46 -19.93 -4.67
CA ILE A 171 28.70 -19.21 -4.36
C ILE A 171 28.98 -19.18 -2.86
N PHE A 172 27.94 -19.04 -2.02
CA PHE A 172 28.11 -18.94 -0.56
C PHE A 172 28.00 -20.28 0.20
N GLY A 173 27.47 -21.34 -0.44
CA GLY A 173 27.04 -22.56 0.24
C GLY A 173 27.96 -23.77 0.15
N TYR A 174 28.86 -23.88 -0.83
CA TYR A 174 29.72 -25.07 -0.95
C TYR A 174 31.09 -24.76 -1.57
N GLU A 175 32.08 -24.63 -0.69
CA GLU A 175 33.46 -25.16 -0.73
C GLU A 175 34.45 -24.24 0.02
N LEU A 176 34.15 -23.92 1.29
CA LEU A 176 35.03 -23.12 2.14
C LEU A 176 36.09 -23.84 3.00
N PRO A 177 36.14 -25.19 3.17
CA PRO A 177 37.24 -25.76 3.96
C PRO A 177 38.51 -26.02 3.15
N SER A 178 38.42 -26.43 1.87
CA SER A 178 39.60 -26.95 1.14
C SER A 178 40.38 -25.88 0.38
N LYS A 179 39.71 -24.87 -0.20
CA LYS A 179 40.37 -23.85 -1.03
C LYS A 179 40.86 -22.61 -0.26
N PHE A 180 40.31 -22.35 0.93
CA PHE A 180 40.84 -21.32 1.83
C PHE A 180 42.23 -21.70 2.34
N SER A 181 42.48 -23.01 2.50
CA SER A 181 43.80 -23.53 2.80
C SER A 181 44.82 -23.16 1.72
N LEU A 182 44.48 -23.31 0.43
CA LEU A 182 45.40 -22.99 -0.66
C LEU A 182 45.67 -21.48 -0.80
N VAL A 183 44.65 -20.64 -0.60
CA VAL A 183 44.82 -19.18 -0.63
C VAL A 183 45.63 -18.71 0.58
N ALA A 184 45.34 -19.21 1.78
CA ALA A 184 46.10 -18.91 2.99
C ALA A 184 47.56 -19.38 2.88
N VAL A 185 47.80 -20.58 2.36
CA VAL A 185 49.15 -21.11 2.09
C VAL A 185 49.88 -20.25 1.05
N SER A 186 49.19 -19.83 -0.02
CA SER A 186 49.79 -18.96 -1.03
C SER A 186 50.17 -17.60 -0.46
N ILE A 187 49.31 -17.00 0.37
CA ILE A 187 49.61 -15.73 1.07
C ILE A 187 50.77 -15.91 2.06
N LEU A 188 50.81 -17.02 2.80
CA LEU A 188 51.89 -17.32 3.75
C LEU A 188 53.22 -17.51 3.02
N LEU A 189 53.23 -18.23 1.90
CA LEU A 189 54.41 -18.43 1.06
C LEU A 189 54.89 -17.11 0.45
N LEU A 190 53.99 -16.24 0.00
CA LEU A 190 54.34 -14.90 -0.47
C LEU A 190 54.91 -14.03 0.66
N PHE A 191 54.35 -14.11 1.87
CA PHE A 191 54.88 -13.40 3.04
C PHE A 191 56.25 -13.91 3.48
N ILE A 192 56.46 -15.23 3.45
CA ILE A 192 57.76 -15.86 3.73
C ILE A 192 58.76 -15.46 2.65
N ALA A 193 58.41 -15.56 1.37
CA ALA A 193 59.27 -15.16 0.26
C ALA A 193 59.62 -13.66 0.33
N TRP A 194 58.65 -12.80 0.67
CA TRP A 194 58.87 -11.37 0.89
C TRP A 194 59.79 -11.11 2.09
N SER A 195 59.57 -11.83 3.20
CA SER A 195 60.40 -11.72 4.40
C SER A 195 61.82 -12.20 4.17
N VAL A 196 62.01 -13.32 3.46
CA VAL A 196 63.31 -13.86 3.04
C VAL A 196 64.00 -12.93 2.05
N SER A 197 63.26 -12.35 1.09
CA SER A 197 63.78 -11.32 0.19
C SER A 197 64.26 -10.08 0.96
N LYS A 198 63.50 -9.67 1.98
CA LYS A 198 63.85 -8.55 2.86
C LYS A 198 65.02 -8.89 3.81
N TRP A 199 65.18 -10.14 4.23
CA TRP A 199 66.31 -10.65 5.01
C TRP A 199 67.59 -10.82 4.18
N ARG A 200 67.46 -11.20 2.90
CA ARG A 200 68.59 -11.33 1.97
C ARG A 200 69.09 -10.00 1.44
N LYS A 201 68.33 -8.91 1.54
CA LYS A 201 68.84 -7.57 1.20
C LYS A 201 69.78 -7.11 2.32
N PRO A 202 71.10 -7.04 2.08
CA PRO A 202 72.00 -6.44 3.05
C PRO A 202 71.60 -4.97 3.22
N GLN A 203 71.47 -4.51 4.47
CA GLN A 203 71.27 -3.10 4.77
C GLN A 203 72.55 -2.36 4.34
N LEU A 204 72.52 -1.76 3.16
CA LEU A 204 73.62 -0.98 2.62
C LEU A 204 73.37 0.49 2.97
N LYS A 205 74.29 1.11 3.69
CA LYS A 205 74.24 2.54 3.98
C LYS A 205 75.14 3.26 2.97
N THR A 206 74.57 4.18 2.22
CA THR A 206 75.32 5.07 1.32
C THR A 206 75.72 6.31 2.10
N ILE A 207 77.01 6.56 2.27
CA ILE A 207 77.55 7.73 2.95
C ILE A 207 78.28 8.57 1.91
N TYR A 208 78.05 9.88 1.91
CA TYR A 208 78.75 10.82 1.04
C TYR A 208 80.02 11.30 1.73
N ASP A 209 81.16 10.98 1.14
CA ASP A 209 82.47 11.40 1.64
C ASP A 209 82.77 12.81 1.10
N LEU A 210 82.66 13.81 2.00
CA LEU A 210 82.86 15.23 1.69
C LEU A 210 84.30 15.57 1.30
N GLU A 211 85.28 14.76 1.71
CA GLU A 211 86.70 14.96 1.39
C GLU A 211 87.04 14.45 -0.01
N LYS A 212 86.42 13.33 -0.43
CA LYS A 212 86.70 12.68 -1.72
C LYS A 212 85.63 12.92 -2.79
N GLY A 213 84.57 13.68 -2.48
CA GLY A 213 83.52 14.07 -3.41
C GLY A 213 82.74 12.91 -4.03
N ARG A 214 82.67 11.75 -3.36
CA ARG A 214 82.03 10.53 -3.91
C ARG A 214 81.20 9.77 -2.88
N TYR A 215 80.23 9.00 -3.37
CA TYR A 215 79.40 8.12 -2.56
C TYR A 215 80.10 6.79 -2.28
N ILE A 216 80.07 6.32 -1.03
CA ILE A 216 80.59 5.01 -0.60
C ILE A 216 79.44 4.17 -0.04
N VAL A 217 79.31 2.94 -0.51
CA VAL A 217 78.28 1.99 -0.06
C VAL A 217 78.91 1.00 0.93
N THR A 218 78.42 0.94 2.17
CA THR A 218 78.94 0.04 3.21
C THR A 218 77.87 -0.90 3.76
N ARG A 219 78.25 -2.13 4.09
CA ARG A 219 77.34 -3.19 4.59
C ARG A 219 77.17 -3.04 6.11
N VAL A 220 75.93 -2.89 6.58
CA VAL A 220 75.63 -2.81 8.01
C VAL A 220 75.53 -4.22 8.59
N THR A 221 76.50 -4.64 9.40
CA THR A 221 76.40 -5.82 10.26
C THR A 221 75.64 -5.45 11.54
N LYS A 222 74.49 -6.07 11.80
CA LYS A 222 73.82 -5.97 13.10
C LYS A 222 74.59 -6.82 14.11
N SER A 223 75.04 -6.17 15.20
CA SER A 223 75.49 -6.85 16.43
C SER A 223 74.30 -7.43 17.20
#